data_AF-A0A4V2LJV0-F1
#
_entry.id   AF-A0A4V2LJV0-F1
#
_cell.length_a   1.000
_cell.length_b   1.000
_cell.length_c   1.000
_cell.angle_alpha   90.00
_cell.angle_beta   90.00
_cell.angle_gamma   90.00
#
_symmetry.space_group_name_H-M   'P 1'
#
loop_
_entity.id
_entity.type
_entity.pdbx_description
1 polymer ?
#
loop_
_entity_poly.entity_id
_entity_poly.type
_entity_poly.pdbx_seq_one_letter_code
_entity_poly.pdbx_strand_id
1 'polypeptide(L)'
;MKANEFFKAMGINAVKQFLENDNIRTKETHDDLKRLVESHELVESQGGYESTKKELQRQSILRWINPETERLRVAIADVESCQ
;
A
#
# COMPACT_ATOMS: atom_id res chain seq x y z
N MET A 1 -13.21 -0.34 -13.42
CA MET A 1 -11.95 0.27 -12.97
C MET A 1 -11.59 -0.38 -11.65
N LYS A 2 -10.38 -0.92 -11.55
CA LYS A 2 -9.87 -1.55 -10.33
C LYS A 2 -9.42 -0.47 -9.32
N ALA A 3 -9.32 -0.83 -8.04
CA ALA A 3 -8.92 0.11 -6.99
C ALA A 3 -7.54 0.74 -7.24
N ASN A 4 -6.56 -0.06 -7.71
CA ASN A 4 -5.23 0.42 -8.05
C ASN A 4 -5.22 1.37 -9.27
N GLU A 5 -6.05 1.10 -10.29
CA GLU A 5 -6.22 1.99 -11.44
C GLU A 5 -6.83 3.34 -11.02
N PHE A 6 -7.83 3.32 -10.12
CA PHE A 6 -8.41 4.53 -9.57
C PHE A 6 -7.42 5.30 -8.71
N PHE A 7 -6.67 4.61 -7.85
CA PHE A 7 -5.64 5.19 -7.01
C PHE A 7 -4.57 5.89 -7.85
N LYS A 8 -4.09 5.22 -8.90
CA LYS A 8 -3.14 5.78 -9.87
C LYS A 8 -3.66 7.05 -10.54
N ALA A 9 -4.94 7.08 -10.92
CA ALA A 9 -5.55 8.22 -11.60
C ALA A 9 -5.77 9.44 -10.67
N MET A 10 -6.15 9.19 -9.42
CA MET A 10 -6.57 10.25 -8.48
C MET A 10 -5.44 10.73 -7.57
N GLY A 11 -4.49 9.86 -7.26
CA GLY A 11 -3.45 10.09 -6.27
C GLY A 11 -3.94 9.93 -4.82
N ILE A 12 -2.99 9.68 -3.92
CA ILE A 12 -3.24 9.30 -2.53
C ILE A 12 -4.11 10.32 -1.76
N ASN A 13 -3.90 11.62 -1.97
CA ASN A 13 -4.63 12.67 -1.23
C ASN A 13 -6.12 12.66 -1.58
N ALA A 14 -6.46 12.50 -2.86
CA ALA A 14 -7.85 12.42 -3.28
C ALA A 14 -8.49 11.13 -2.74
N VAL A 15 -7.80 9.99 -2.83
CA VAL A 15 -8.30 8.71 -2.31
C VAL A 15 -8.61 8.77 -0.81
N LYS A 16 -7.74 9.40 -0.01
CA LYS A 16 -7.99 9.64 1.42
C LYS A 16 -9.29 10.41 1.66
N GLN A 17 -9.53 11.48 0.90
CA GLN A 17 -10.78 12.24 0.99
C GLN A 17 -12.01 11.40 0.59
N PHE A 18 -11.90 10.51 -0.40
CA PHE A 18 -13.00 9.61 -0.76
C PHE A 18 -13.33 8.62 0.37
N LEU A 19 -12.32 8.08 1.04
CA LEU A 19 -12.47 7.17 2.17
C LEU A 19 -13.11 7.87 3.38
N GLU A 20 -12.66 9.08 3.71
CA GLU A 20 -13.19 9.87 4.84
C GLU A 20 -14.68 10.23 4.67
N ASN A 21 -15.11 10.48 3.43
CA ASN A 21 -16.48 10.88 3.13
C ASN A 21 -17.42 9.70 2.85
N ASP A 22 -16.97 8.45 2.99
CA ASP A 22 -17.71 7.21 2.67
C ASP A 22 -18.35 7.22 1.27
N ASN A 23 -17.71 7.92 0.32
CA ASN A 23 -18.21 8.13 -1.03
C ASN A 23 -17.89 6.96 -1.97
N ILE A 24 -17.77 5.75 -1.42
CA ILE A 24 -17.31 4.56 -2.16
C ILE A 24 -18.47 3.58 -2.31
N ARG A 25 -18.75 3.23 -3.57
CA ARG A 25 -19.96 2.50 -3.97
C ARG A 25 -20.09 1.11 -3.35
N THR A 26 -18.99 0.44 -3.05
CA THR A 26 -18.98 -0.92 -2.52
C THR A 26 -17.97 -1.05 -1.39
N LYS A 27 -18.30 -1.91 -0.41
CA LYS A 27 -17.40 -2.23 0.70
C LYS A 27 -16.07 -2.82 0.22
N GLU A 28 -16.09 -3.66 -0.80
CA GLU A 28 -14.86 -4.24 -1.38
C GLU A 28 -13.93 -3.17 -1.94
N THR A 29 -14.46 -2.22 -2.72
CA THR A 29 -13.64 -1.11 -3.24
C THR A 29 -13.17 -0.18 -2.12
N HIS A 30 -13.99 0.02 -1.08
CA HIS A 30 -13.59 0.77 0.10
C HIS A 30 -12.40 0.09 0.81
N ASP A 31 -12.51 -1.21 1.09
CA ASP A 31 -11.48 -1.98 1.79
C ASP A 31 -10.19 -2.07 0.97
N ASP A 32 -10.28 -2.23 -0.36
CA ASP A 32 -9.11 -2.20 -1.24
C ASP A 32 -8.45 -0.82 -1.27
N LEU A 33 -9.20 0.27 -1.41
CA LEU A 33 -8.63 1.63 -1.41
C LEU A 33 -7.99 1.96 -0.06
N LYS A 34 -8.61 1.52 1.04
CA LYS A 34 -8.04 1.65 2.38
C LYS A 34 -6.71 0.89 2.49
N ARG A 35 -6.65 -0.36 2.04
CA ARG A 35 -5.41 -1.16 2.01
C ARG A 35 -4.32 -0.44 1.22
N LEU A 36 -4.64 0.07 0.03
CA LEU A 36 -3.67 0.80 -0.79
C LEU A 36 -3.13 2.03 -0.06
N VAL A 37 -3.98 2.84 0.58
CA VAL A 37 -3.51 3.99 1.39
C VAL A 37 -2.57 3.54 2.51
N GLU A 38 -2.96 2.53 3.29
CA GLU A 38 -2.15 2.00 4.40
C GLU A 38 -0.80 1.46 3.91
N SER A 39 -0.77 0.76 2.77
CA SER A 39 0.45 0.26 2.13
C SER A 39 1.40 1.39 1.72
N HIS A 40 0.87 2.45 1.10
CA HIS A 40 1.66 3.63 0.72
C HIS A 40 2.22 4.35 1.96
N GLU A 41 1.42 4.53 3.01
CA GLU A 41 1.88 5.16 4.26
C GLU A 41 2.93 4.33 4.99
N LEU A 42 2.79 3.00 4.99
CA LEU A 42 3.79 2.10 5.56
C LEU A 42 5.13 2.24 4.82
N VAL A 43 5.11 2.25 3.48
CA VAL A 43 6.32 2.42 2.65
C VAL A 43 6.97 3.78 2.92
N GLU A 44 6.18 4.85 3.00
CA GLU A 44 6.70 6.18 3.35
C GLU A 44 7.33 6.21 4.75
N SER A 45 6.71 5.56 5.74
CA SER A 45 7.24 5.48 7.12
C SER A 45 8.59 4.74 7.21
N GLN A 46 8.87 3.86 6.25
CA GLN A 46 10.13 3.11 6.13
C GLN A 46 11.20 3.87 5.31
N GLY A 47 10.98 5.15 5.02
CA GLY A 47 11.90 5.99 4.25
C GLY A 47 11.70 5.86 2.75
N GLY A 48 10.51 5.48 2.31
CA GLY A 48 10.10 5.38 0.91
C GLY A 48 10.37 4.02 0.28
N TYR A 49 9.97 3.90 -0.98
CA TYR A 49 9.94 2.64 -1.73
C TYR A 49 11.30 1.92 -1.80
N GLU A 50 12.37 2.64 -2.18
CA GLU A 50 13.71 2.06 -2.30
C GLU A 50 14.27 1.59 -0.95
N SER A 51 14.02 2.36 0.11
CA SER A 51 14.43 2.00 1.48
C SER A 51 13.70 0.75 1.96
N THR A 52 12.39 0.68 1.70
CA THR A 52 11.54 -0.46 2.05
C THR A 52 11.99 -1.73 1.31
N LYS A 53 12.32 -1.64 0.01
CA LYS A 53 12.86 -2.76 -0.77
C LYS A 53 14.18 -3.29 -0.19
N LYS A 54 15.09 -2.40 0.21
CA LYS A 54 16.36 -2.78 0.85
C LYS A 54 16.14 -3.48 2.20
N GLU A 55 15.21 -2.97 3.01
CA GLU A 55 14.89 -3.59 4.29
C GLU A 55 14.27 -4.98 4.10
N LEU A 56 13.37 -5.14 3.12
CA LEU A 56 12.80 -6.45 2.79
C LEU A 56 13.88 -7.46 2.37
N GLN A 57 14.86 -7.03 1.56
CA GLN A 57 16.00 -7.86 1.17
C GLN A 57 16.86 -8.24 2.39
N ARG A 58 17.13 -7.29 3.28
CA ARG A 58 17.89 -7.53 4.52
C ARG A 58 17.20 -8.56 5.41
N GLN A 59 15.89 -8.43 5.58
CA GLN A 59 15.11 -9.36 6.40
C GLN A 59 14.99 -10.75 5.75
N SER A 60 14.91 -10.83 4.42
CA SER A 60 14.84 -12.12 3.70
C SER A 60 16.08 -13.00 3.90
N ILE A 61 17.23 -12.40 4.23
CA ILE A 61 18.48 -13.12 4.56
C ILE A 61 18.41 -13.75 5.95
N LEU A 62 17.66 -13.11 6.87
CA LEU A 62 17.43 -13.62 8.22
C LEU A 62 16.30 -14.66 8.10
N ARG A 63 16.62 -15.95 8.25
CA ARG A 63 15.73 -17.14 8.05
C ARG A 63 14.39 -17.17 8.85
N TRP A 64 14.02 -16.09 9.51
CA TRP A 64 12.82 -15.96 10.32
C TRP A 64 11.72 -15.28 9.51
N ILE A 65 10.56 -15.93 9.40
CA ILE A 65 9.35 -15.30 8.83
C ILE A 65 8.80 -14.37 9.91
N ASN A 66 9.16 -13.08 9.84
CA ASN A 66 8.52 -12.05 10.65
C ASN A 66 7.22 -11.63 9.94
N PRO A 67 6.05 -11.62 10.61
CA PRO A 67 4.81 -11.07 10.06
C PRO A 67 4.94 -9.66 9.47
N GLU A 68 5.87 -8.84 9.98
CA GLU A 68 6.15 -7.52 9.42
C GLU A 68 6.79 -7.60 8.02
N THR A 69 7.63 -8.60 7.76
CA THR A 69 8.24 -8.83 6.44
C THR A 69 7.17 -9.08 5.38
N GLU A 70 6.13 -9.85 5.72
CA GLU A 70 5.02 -10.10 4.80
C GLU A 70 4.18 -8.84 4.57
N ARG A 71 3.93 -8.05 5.62
CA ARG A 71 3.26 -6.75 5.47
C ARG A 71 4.03 -5.81 4.54
N LEU A 72 5.36 -5.74 4.67
CA LEU A 72 6.21 -4.93 3.79
C LEU A 72 6.19 -5.44 2.35
N ARG A 73 6.19 -6.76 2.14
CA ARG A 73 6.07 -7.37 0.81
C ARG A 73 4.76 -6.98 0.14
N VAL A 74 3.64 -7.10 0.85
CA VAL A 74 2.32 -6.70 0.33
C VAL A 74 2.30 -5.20 0.04
N ALA A 75 2.82 -4.37 0.94
CA ALA A 75 2.83 -2.92 0.75
C ALA A 75 3.66 -2.49 -0.47
N ILE A 76 4.81 -3.11 -0.70
CA ILE A 76 5.62 -2.88 -1.92
C ILE A 76 4.82 -3.26 -3.16
N ALA A 77 4.16 -4.42 -3.17
CA ALA A 77 3.38 -4.87 -4.33
C ALA A 77 2.18 -3.96 -4.61
N ASP A 78 1.51 -3.47 -3.56
CA ASP A 78 0.42 -2.50 -3.67
C ASP A 78 0.93 -1.19 -4.29
N VAL A 79 2.07 -0.65 -3.82
CA VAL A 79 2.70 0.56 -4.39
C VAL A 79 3.06 0.36 -5.87
N GLU A 80 3.68 -0.78 -6.22
CA GLU A 80 4.02 -1.12 -7.61
C GLU A 80 2.78 -1.17 -8.51
N SER A 81 1.66 -1.68 -7.99
CA SER A 81 0.41 -1.78 -8.74
C SER A 81 -0.26 -0.44 -9.05
N CYS A 82 0.13 0.62 -8.34
CA CYS A 82 -0.41 1.99 -8.42
C CYS A 82 0.50 2.95 -9.20
N GLN A 83 1.67 2.52 -9.65
CA GLN A 83 2.61 3.30 -10.50
C GLN A 83 2.31 3.14 -11.99
#